data_AF-C7P7F6-F1
#
_entry.id   AF-C7P7F6-F1
#
_cell.length_a   1.000
_cell.length_b   1.000
_cell.length_c   1.000
_cell.angle_alpha   90.00
_cell.angle_beta   90.00
_cell.angle_gamma   90.00
#
_symmetry.space_group_name_H-M   'P 1'
#
loop_
_entity.id
_entity.type
_entity.pdbx_description
1 polymer ?
#
loop_
_entity_poly.entity_id
_entity_poly.type
_entity_poly.pdbx_seq_one_letter_code
_entity_poly.pdbx_strand_id
1 'polypeptide(L)'
;MGDSMYSCPYCGKDCVNEDAVNIYLKMVEKFFKYQNKESDVTFERYPTVGEVGECKETGGRIYFCPYCKKPFKAYYENGKVTITCPHCNETLCIPATNRTFC
;
A
#
# COMPACT_ATOMS: atom_id res chain seq x y z
N MET A 1 5.96 -21.49 -14.93
CA MET A 1 4.52 -21.29 -14.72
C MET A 1 4.37 -20.13 -13.74
N GLY A 2 3.90 -18.97 -14.21
CA GLY A 2 3.70 -17.78 -13.37
C GLY A 2 2.26 -17.74 -12.90
N ASP A 3 2.03 -18.11 -11.65
CA ASP A 3 0.74 -17.96 -10.99
C ASP A 3 0.59 -16.47 -10.64
N SER A 4 -0.08 -15.70 -11.49
CA SER A 4 -0.41 -14.30 -11.16
C SER A 4 -1.39 -14.32 -9.99
N MET A 5 -0.85 -14.23 -8.78
CA MET A 5 -1.59 -14.41 -7.52
C MET A 5 -2.36 -13.14 -7.09
N TYR A 6 -2.21 -12.04 -7.84
CA TYR A 6 -2.72 -10.73 -7.47
C TYR A 6 -3.74 -10.19 -8.47
N SER A 7 -5.03 -10.41 -8.19
CA SER A 7 -6.12 -9.86 -9.00
C SER A 7 -6.43 -8.40 -8.65
N CYS A 8 -6.76 -7.60 -9.66
CA CYS A 8 -7.19 -6.21 -9.47
C CYS A 8 -8.51 -6.14 -8.67
N PRO A 9 -8.59 -5.38 -7.56
CA PRO A 9 -9.82 -5.24 -6.78
C PRO A 9 -10.93 -4.42 -7.47
N TYR A 10 -10.64 -3.82 -8.63
CA TYR A 10 -11.61 -3.04 -9.42
C TYR A 10 -12.27 -3.87 -10.52
N CYS A 11 -11.47 -4.57 -11.34
CA CYS A 11 -11.96 -5.28 -12.51
C CYS A 11 -11.62 -6.78 -12.55
N GLY A 12 -10.88 -7.29 -11.55
CA GLY A 12 -10.49 -8.70 -11.48
C GLY A 12 -9.40 -9.12 -12.47
N LYS A 13 -8.85 -8.20 -13.28
CA LYS A 13 -7.78 -8.44 -14.26
C LYS A 13 -6.38 -8.29 -13.65
N ASP A 14 -5.35 -8.58 -14.44
CA ASP A 14 -3.94 -8.30 -14.16
C ASP A 14 -3.62 -6.80 -14.30
N CYS A 15 -4.07 -6.00 -13.33
CA CYS A 15 -3.63 -4.60 -13.19
C CYS A 15 -2.52 -4.42 -12.16
N VAL A 16 -2.19 -5.48 -11.41
CA VAL A 16 -1.17 -5.44 -10.36
C VAL A 16 0.17 -5.85 -10.95
N ASN A 17 1.20 -5.04 -10.70
CA ASN A 17 2.55 -5.34 -11.12
C ASN A 17 3.29 -6.14 -10.03
N GLU A 18 3.61 -7.40 -10.31
CA GLU A 18 4.27 -8.29 -9.37
C GLU A 18 5.66 -7.80 -8.94
N ASP A 19 6.43 -7.20 -9.86
CA ASP A 19 7.74 -6.62 -9.54
C ASP A 19 7.59 -5.48 -8.51
N ALA A 20 6.58 -4.62 -8.69
CA ALA A 20 6.27 -3.56 -7.74
C ALA A 20 5.88 -4.12 -6.38
N VAL A 21 5.05 -5.17 -6.34
CA VAL A 21 4.69 -5.88 -5.09
C VAL A 21 5.93 -6.45 -4.41
N ASN A 22 6.81 -7.12 -5.14
CA ASN A 22 8.01 -7.74 -4.59
C ASN A 22 9.00 -6.72 -4.03
N ILE A 23 9.21 -5.59 -4.74
CA ILE A 23 10.04 -4.49 -4.26
C ILE A 23 9.43 -3.88 -2.99
N TYR A 24 8.12 -3.62 -3.00
CA TYR A 24 7.39 -3.09 -1.86
C TYR A 24 7.50 -4.01 -0.63
N LEU A 25 7.25 -5.30 -0.80
CA LEU A 25 7.35 -6.29 0.26
C LEU A 25 8.75 -6.33 0.86
N LYS A 26 9.82 -6.26 0.04
CA LYS A 26 11.20 -6.18 0.54
C LYS A 26 11.47 -4.91 1.34
N MET A 27 10.92 -3.77 0.92
CA MET A 27 11.04 -2.52 1.67
C MET A 27 10.31 -2.62 3.02
N VAL A 28 9.09 -3.16 3.02
CA VAL A 28 8.31 -3.30 4.25
C VAL A 28 8.89 -4.36 5.19
N GLU A 29 9.44 -5.46 4.69
CA GLU A 29 10.14 -6.44 5.50
C GLU A 29 11.33 -5.81 6.24
N LYS A 30 12.12 -5.01 5.52
CA LYS A 30 13.19 -4.20 6.13
C LYS A 30 12.61 -3.20 7.13
N PHE A 31 11.53 -2.51 6.78
CA PHE A 31 10.86 -1.58 7.68
C PHE A 31 10.48 -2.28 8.98
N PHE A 32 9.77 -3.41 8.95
CA PHE A 32 9.38 -4.14 10.16
C PHE A 32 10.57 -4.66 10.97
N LYS A 33 11.71 -4.94 10.32
CA LYS A 33 12.95 -5.36 10.99
C LYS A 33 13.66 -4.22 11.70
N TYR A 34 13.59 -3.01 11.14
CA TYR A 34 14.24 -1.80 11.68
C TYR A 34 13.25 -0.85 12.40
N GLN A 35 11.95 -1.14 12.39
CA GLN A 35 10.94 -0.27 12.98
C GLN A 35 11.19 -0.12 14.49
N ASN A 36 11.02 1.10 14.98
CA ASN A 36 11.00 1.37 16.41
C ASN A 36 9.55 1.44 16.88
N LYS A 37 9.06 0.36 17.50
CA LYS A 37 7.69 0.30 18.04
C LYS A 37 7.43 1.33 19.16
N GLU A 38 8.51 1.79 19.78
CA GLU A 38 8.50 2.82 20.84
C GLU A 38 8.53 4.26 20.31
N SER A 39 8.65 4.48 18.99
CA SER A 39 8.59 5.83 18.43
C SER A 39 7.15 6.37 18.44
N ASP A 40 6.99 7.62 18.83
CA ASP A 40 5.71 8.36 18.78
C ASP A 40 5.32 8.75 17.34
N VAL A 41 6.19 8.49 16.39
CA VAL A 41 6.06 8.92 15.00
C VAL A 41 5.32 7.87 14.17
N THR A 42 4.19 8.27 13.59
CA THR A 42 3.29 7.38 12.83
C THR A 42 3.96 6.70 11.63
N PHE A 43 4.85 7.39 10.92
CA PHE A 43 5.58 6.81 9.78
C PHE A 43 6.69 5.84 10.19
N GLU A 44 7.15 5.88 11.45
CA GLU A 44 8.09 4.90 12.02
C GLU A 44 7.36 3.72 12.66
N ARG A 45 6.12 3.96 13.12
CA ARG A 45 5.23 2.95 13.68
C ARG A 45 4.54 2.07 12.64
N TYR A 46 4.10 2.67 11.54
CA TYR A 46 3.35 1.98 10.50
C TYR A 46 4.09 2.05 9.16
N PRO A 47 4.17 0.94 8.42
CA PRO A 47 4.79 0.96 7.11
C PRO A 47 4.00 1.84 6.15
N THR A 48 4.71 2.40 5.19
CA THR A 48 4.07 3.15 4.11
C THR A 48 3.29 2.21 3.20
N VAL A 49 2.16 2.66 2.66
CA VAL A 49 1.39 1.91 1.67
C VAL A 49 2.10 1.96 0.32
N GLY A 50 2.23 0.80 -0.32
CA GLY A 50 2.83 0.67 -1.64
C GLY A 50 1.76 0.70 -2.73
N GLU A 51 1.90 1.61 -3.69
CA GLU A 51 1.14 1.56 -4.93
C GLU A 51 1.75 0.48 -5.82
N VAL A 52 0.96 -0.54 -6.15
CA VAL A 52 1.43 -1.71 -6.93
C VAL A 52 0.81 -1.78 -8.31
N GLY A 53 -0.09 -0.85 -8.62
CA GLY A 53 -0.72 -0.75 -9.92
C GLY A 53 -1.84 0.28 -9.94
N GLU A 54 -2.42 0.45 -11.12
CA GLU A 54 -3.55 1.34 -11.36
C GLU A 54 -4.54 0.65 -12.30
N CYS A 55 -5.83 0.75 -11.97
CA CYS A 55 -6.88 0.25 -12.83
C CYS A 55 -7.19 1.28 -13.93
N LYS A 56 -6.90 0.93 -15.19
CA LYS A 56 -7.17 1.80 -16.34
C LYS A 56 -8.66 2.06 -16.59
N GLU A 57 -9.54 1.17 -16.14
CA GLU A 57 -10.99 1.28 -16.37
C GLU A 57 -11.64 2.29 -15.41
N THR A 58 -11.25 2.26 -14.13
CA THR A 58 -11.79 3.17 -13.11
C THR A 58 -10.88 4.36 -12.82
N GLY A 59 -9.64 4.37 -13.33
CA GLY A 59 -8.58 5.29 -12.91
C GLY A 59 -8.15 5.08 -11.45
N GLY A 60 -8.53 3.95 -10.85
CA GLY A 60 -8.35 3.68 -9.43
C GLY A 60 -6.97 3.10 -9.13
N ARG A 61 -6.21 3.76 -8.25
CA ARG A 61 -4.93 3.22 -7.75
C ARG A 61 -5.15 1.99 -6.89
N ILE A 62 -4.25 1.01 -7.03
CA ILE A 62 -4.26 -0.25 -6.30
C ILE A 62 -3.12 -0.23 -5.31
N TYR A 63 -3.48 -0.37 -4.05
CA TYR A 63 -2.55 -0.39 -2.94
C TYR A 63 -2.33 -1.79 -2.45
N PHE A 64 -1.14 -2.05 -1.92
CA PHE A 64 -0.80 -3.34 -1.36
C PHE A 64 -0.68 -3.28 0.15
N CYS A 65 -1.39 -4.18 0.83
CA CYS A 65 -1.29 -4.31 2.28
C CYS A 65 -0.16 -5.30 2.62
N PRO A 66 0.88 -4.88 3.36
CA PRO A 66 1.99 -5.75 3.72
C PRO A 66 1.62 -6.76 4.83
N TYR A 67 0.61 -6.43 5.65
CA TYR A 67 0.10 -7.29 6.71
C TYR A 67 -0.69 -8.48 6.13
N CYS A 68 -1.70 -8.16 5.33
CA CYS A 68 -2.55 -9.16 4.67
C CYS A 68 -1.93 -9.77 3.41
N LYS A 69 -0.85 -9.18 2.87
CA LYS A 69 -0.25 -9.49 1.56
C LYS A 69 -1.27 -9.54 0.42
N LYS A 70 -2.25 -8.64 0.46
CA LYS A 70 -3.33 -8.54 -0.53
C LYS A 70 -3.43 -7.15 -1.12
N PRO A 71 -3.66 -7.03 -2.44
CA PRO A 71 -4.00 -5.77 -3.05
C PRO A 71 -5.42 -5.35 -2.61
N PHE A 72 -5.61 -4.07 -2.34
CA PHE A 72 -6.89 -3.49 -1.98
C PHE A 72 -7.09 -2.15 -2.68
N LYS A 73 -8.35 -1.82 -2.95
CA LYS A 73 -8.72 -0.49 -3.43
C LYS A 73 -8.78 0.45 -2.24
N ALA A 74 -8.25 1.65 -2.40
CA ALA A 74 -8.39 2.65 -1.38
C ALA A 74 -8.41 4.03 -2.01
N TYR A 75 -9.24 4.90 -1.43
CA TYR A 75 -9.45 6.25 -1.90
C TYR A 75 -8.60 7.16 -1.04
N TYR A 76 -7.62 7.83 -1.64
CA TYR A 76 -6.89 8.89 -0.96
C TYR A 76 -7.86 10.05 -0.73
N GLU A 77 -8.16 10.33 0.53
CA GLU A 77 -8.89 11.54 0.91
C GLU A 77 -7.87 12.65 1.17
N ASN A 78 -8.05 13.80 0.53
CA ASN A 78 -7.11 14.91 0.61
C ASN A 78 -6.99 15.40 2.07
N GLY A 79 -5.83 15.14 2.70
CA GLY A 79 -5.58 15.43 4.12
C GLY A 79 -5.46 14.19 5.03
N LYS A 80 -5.74 12.99 4.52
CA LYS A 80 -5.58 11.74 5.26
C LYS A 80 -4.22 11.11 4.97
N VAL A 81 -3.35 11.12 5.98
CA VAL A 81 -2.00 10.52 5.90
C VAL A 81 -1.97 9.04 6.25
N THR A 82 -3.12 8.45 6.59
CA THR A 82 -3.24 7.04 6.94
C THR A 82 -4.40 6.38 6.20
N ILE A 83 -4.25 5.08 5.97
CA ILE A 83 -5.18 4.25 5.22
C ILE A 83 -5.41 2.96 5.98
N THR A 84 -6.67 2.59 6.16
CA THR A 84 -7.03 1.38 6.88
C THR A 84 -7.35 0.28 5.88
N CYS A 85 -6.70 -0.86 6.01
CA CYS A 85 -6.94 -2.00 5.14
C CYS A 85 -8.30 -2.64 5.48
N PRO A 86 -9.25 -2.79 4.53
CA PRO A 86 -10.55 -3.40 4.79
C PRO A 86 -10.48 -4.92 5.04
N HIS A 87 -9.32 -5.55 4.81
CA HIS A 87 -9.14 -7.00 5.00
C HIS A 87 -8.62 -7.37 6.39
N CYS A 88 -7.75 -6.55 6.99
CA CYS A 88 -7.15 -6.81 8.31
C CYS A 88 -7.41 -5.71 9.34
N ASN A 89 -8.07 -4.61 8.96
CA ASN A 89 -8.21 -3.40 9.77
C ASN A 89 -6.88 -2.76 10.20
N GLU A 90 -5.77 -3.14 9.57
CA GLU A 90 -4.44 -2.56 9.84
C GLU A 90 -4.32 -1.15 9.26
N THR A 91 -3.64 -0.27 9.98
CA THR A 91 -3.38 1.09 9.54
C THR A 91 -2.03 1.18 8.85
N LEU A 92 -2.02 1.79 7.68
CA LEU A 92 -0.83 2.04 6.87
C LEU A 92 -0.68 3.54 6.68
N CYS A 93 0.56 4.02 6.58
CA CYS A 93 0.81 5.43 6.32
C CYS A 93 0.87 5.68 4.81
N ILE A 94 0.25 6.74 4.32
CA ILE A 94 0.40 7.15 2.93
C ILE A 94 1.63 8.06 2.87
N PRO A 95 2.60 7.81 1.96
CA PRO A 95 3.67 8.76 1.76
C PRO A 95 3.04 10.07 1.27
N ALA A 96 3.10 11.11 2.10
CA ALA A 96 2.56 12.43 1.79
C ALA A 96 3.42 13.07 0.69
N THR A 97 3.24 12.63 -0.55
CA THR A 97 3.78 13.33 -1.71
C THR A 97 2.97 14.61 -1.86
N ASN A 98 3.64 15.75 -1.67
CA ASN A 98 3.11 17.11 -1.68
C ASN A 98 2.37 17.57 -0.42
N ARG A 99 3.15 17.73 0.66
CA ARG A 99 3.03 18.97 1.45
C ARG A 99 3.60 20.12 0.61
N THR A 100 2.84 20.58 -0.39
CA THR A 100 3.04 21.92 -0.94
C THR A 100 2.59 22.85 0.18
N PHE A 101 3.52 23.18 1.08
CA PHE A 101 3.37 24.45 1.80
C PHE A 101 3.32 25.53 0.73
N CYS A 102 2.30 26.36 0.85
CA CYS A 102 1.88 27.44 -0.04
C CYS A 102 3.02 28.33 -0.53
#